data_AF-A0A1H7MPB6-F1
#
_entry.id   AF-A0A1H7MPB6-F1
#
_cell.length_a   1.000
_cell.length_b   1.000
_cell.length_c   1.000
_cell.angle_alpha   90.00
_cell.angle_beta   90.00
_cell.angle_gamma   90.00
#
_symmetry.space_group_name_H-M   'P 1'
#
loop_
_entity.id
_entity.type
_entity.pdbx_description
1 polymer ?
#
loop_
_entity_poly.entity_id
_entity_poly.type
_entity_poly.pdbx_seq_one_letter_code
_entity_poly.pdbx_strand_id
1 'polypeptide(L)'
;MAHDTARSSATPADHLQAYGGIIIVVALTLIVGAVFGSIAHGLASGFLDSSDPLLEALQSAGTFVGFGAVGLGYLAARDDWELIRLESPSKRDLLWIAGGLVALFGVYLGGSALMSALNVQSGDSVIAQQGAQNPMYFLYLTVVTIVLVGPAEELIFRGVVFGELRRLWGPLPAIVLSSAVFASIHVWSFTGAGALVSLGMVFVLGGVLAAIYEKSGNLAVAAVVHGLFNAVQFVVSYAQTTGLV
;
A
#
# COMPACT_ATOMS: atom_id res chain seq x y z
N MET A 1 17.68 -20.34 -11.02
CA MET A 1 16.63 -21.38 -11.15
C MET A 1 16.87 -22.42 -10.07
N ALA A 2 16.30 -22.23 -8.87
CA ALA A 2 16.19 -23.23 -7.81
C ALA A 2 15.35 -22.64 -6.66
N HIS A 3 14.03 -22.51 -6.82
CA HIS A 3 13.14 -22.12 -5.71
C HIS A 3 11.77 -22.83 -5.75
N ASP A 4 11.64 -23.94 -6.50
CA ASP A 4 10.33 -24.48 -6.85
C ASP A 4 9.99 -25.84 -6.20
N THR A 5 10.48 -26.12 -5.00
CA THR A 5 10.22 -27.40 -4.30
C THR A 5 9.66 -27.26 -2.88
N ALA A 6 8.98 -26.17 -2.55
CA ALA A 6 8.25 -26.03 -1.28
C ALA A 6 6.73 -26.17 -1.50
N ARG A 7 6.29 -27.36 -1.90
CA ARG A 7 4.86 -27.71 -1.89
C ARG A 7 4.69 -29.06 -1.20
N SER A 8 4.69 -29.08 0.15
CA SER A 8 3.95 -30.04 1.01
C SER A 8 4.46 -30.21 2.45
N SER A 9 5.48 -29.49 2.93
CA SER A 9 6.10 -29.78 4.24
C SER A 9 5.68 -28.90 5.42
N ALA A 10 4.77 -27.94 5.25
CA ALA A 10 4.36 -27.07 6.34
C ALA A 10 3.50 -27.83 7.37
N THR A 11 3.89 -27.76 8.63
CA THR A 11 3.17 -28.38 9.76
C THR A 11 2.02 -27.49 10.21
N PRO A 12 1.00 -28.02 10.92
CA PRO A 12 -0.07 -27.19 11.50
C PRO A 12 0.45 -26.06 12.40
N ALA A 13 1.60 -26.25 13.07
CA ALA A 13 2.24 -25.22 13.87
C ALA A 13 2.78 -24.07 13.01
N ASP A 14 3.37 -24.37 11.85
CA ASP A 14 3.87 -23.35 10.91
C ASP A 14 2.71 -22.50 10.38
N HIS A 15 1.59 -23.14 10.04
CA HIS A 15 0.37 -22.44 9.64
C HIS A 15 -0.16 -21.53 10.75
N LEU A 16 -0.23 -22.02 12.00
CA LEU A 16 -0.71 -21.23 13.13
C LEU A 16 0.20 -20.02 13.40
N GLN A 17 1.52 -20.21 13.35
CA GLN A 17 2.50 -19.14 13.57
C GLN A 17 2.46 -18.09 12.46
N ALA A 18 2.30 -18.50 11.20
CA ALA A 18 2.20 -17.59 10.06
C ALA A 18 0.87 -16.82 10.08
N TYR A 19 -0.27 -17.50 10.23
CA TYR A 19 -1.57 -16.82 10.30
C TYR A 19 -1.70 -15.94 11.54
N GLY A 20 -1.28 -16.42 12.70
CA GLY A 20 -1.22 -15.60 13.92
C GLY A 20 -0.29 -14.40 13.74
N GLY A 21 0.87 -14.60 13.12
CA GLY A 21 1.81 -13.53 12.77
C GLY A 21 1.20 -12.48 11.86
N ILE A 22 0.51 -12.89 10.78
CA ILE A 22 -0.19 -12.00 9.84
C ILE A 22 -1.29 -11.20 10.56
N ILE A 23 -2.12 -11.86 11.37
CA ILE A 23 -3.20 -11.18 12.09
C ILE A 23 -2.63 -10.16 13.06
N ILE A 24 -1.60 -10.53 13.83
CA ILE A 24 -0.95 -9.64 14.80
C ILE A 24 -0.28 -8.47 14.10
N VAL A 25 0.50 -8.72 13.03
CA VAL A 25 1.21 -7.64 12.34
C VAL A 25 0.24 -6.66 11.70
N VAL A 26 -0.85 -7.12 11.09
CA VAL A 26 -1.87 -6.25 10.49
C VAL A 26 -2.61 -5.45 11.57
N ALA A 27 -3.00 -6.09 12.67
CA ALA A 27 -3.66 -5.41 13.79
C ALA A 27 -2.74 -4.35 14.42
N LEU A 28 -1.48 -4.69 14.70
CA LEU A 28 -0.48 -3.77 15.23
C LEU A 28 -0.19 -2.64 14.24
N THR A 29 -0.15 -2.92 12.95
CA THR A 29 0.05 -1.92 11.89
C THR A 29 -1.02 -0.84 11.99
N LEU A 30 -2.29 -1.22 12.11
CA LEU A 30 -3.39 -0.27 12.26
C LEU A 30 -3.33 0.49 13.60
N ILE A 31 -3.08 -0.20 14.71
CA ILE A 31 -3.06 0.40 16.05
C ILE A 31 -1.86 1.35 16.21
N VAL A 32 -0.65 0.88 15.94
CA VAL A 32 0.58 1.67 16.05
C VAL A 32 0.59 2.80 15.02
N GLY A 33 0.10 2.55 13.80
CA GLY A 33 -0.12 3.60 12.81
C GLY A 33 -1.05 4.69 13.35
N ALA A 34 -2.22 4.34 13.87
CA ALA A 34 -3.14 5.31 14.45
C ALA A 34 -2.53 6.10 15.63
N VAL A 35 -1.77 5.43 16.49
CA VAL A 35 -1.06 6.08 17.61
C VAL A 35 -0.02 7.08 17.09
N PHE A 36 0.86 6.67 16.17
CA PHE A 36 1.89 7.55 15.63
C PHE A 36 1.28 8.73 14.84
N GLY A 37 0.22 8.47 14.07
CA GLY A 37 -0.53 9.52 13.39
C GLY A 37 -1.14 10.52 14.38
N SER A 38 -1.76 10.04 15.46
CA SER A 38 -2.35 10.89 16.50
C SER A 38 -1.29 11.72 17.23
N ILE A 39 -0.12 11.15 17.51
CA ILE A 39 1.01 11.88 18.11
C ILE A 39 1.51 12.95 17.14
N ALA A 40 1.72 12.62 15.87
CA ALA A 40 2.18 13.58 14.86
C ALA A 40 1.19 14.74 14.70
N HIS A 41 -0.11 14.44 14.65
CA HIS A 41 -1.17 15.45 14.63
C HIS A 41 -1.15 16.34 15.88
N GLY A 42 -1.11 15.74 17.08
CA GLY A 42 -1.15 16.47 18.34
C GLY A 42 0.09 17.35 18.58
N LEU A 43 1.26 16.92 18.10
CA LEU A 43 2.46 17.76 18.13
C LEU A 43 2.35 18.92 17.12
N ALA A 44 1.88 18.64 15.91
CA ALA A 44 1.77 19.64 14.86
C ALA A 44 0.69 20.70 15.13
N SER A 45 -0.42 20.33 15.79
CA SER A 45 -1.50 21.27 16.15
C SER A 45 -1.10 22.31 17.20
N GLY A 46 0.03 22.12 17.89
CA GLY A 46 0.63 23.16 18.73
C GLY A 46 1.29 24.30 17.94
N PHE A 47 1.50 24.11 16.63
CA PHE A 47 2.23 25.04 15.76
C PHE A 47 1.47 25.44 14.50
N LEU A 48 0.49 24.64 14.07
CA LEU A 48 -0.28 24.84 12.85
C LEU A 48 -1.76 25.09 13.16
N ASP A 49 -2.41 25.92 12.35
CA ASP A 49 -3.85 26.12 12.43
C ASP A 49 -4.60 24.83 12.03
N SER A 50 -5.78 24.61 12.62
CA SER A 50 -6.59 23.42 12.34
C SER A 50 -7.07 23.32 10.87
N SER A 51 -7.00 24.42 10.12
CA SER A 51 -7.31 24.46 8.67
C SER A 51 -6.09 24.24 7.77
N ASP A 52 -4.87 24.15 8.33
CA ASP A 52 -3.66 23.94 7.56
C ASP A 52 -3.60 22.49 7.04
N PRO A 53 -3.52 22.27 5.71
CA PRO A 53 -3.50 20.92 5.13
C PRO A 53 -2.22 20.14 5.47
N LEU A 54 -1.16 20.83 5.93
CA LEU A 54 0.05 20.18 6.41
C LEU A 54 -0.22 19.36 7.68
N LEU A 55 -1.19 19.74 8.49
CA LEU A 55 -1.56 19.02 9.71
C LEU A 55 -2.03 17.58 9.39
N GLU A 56 -2.91 17.43 8.40
CA GLU A 56 -3.39 16.11 7.93
C GLU A 56 -2.26 15.32 7.24
N ALA A 57 -1.40 16.00 6.48
CA ALA A 57 -0.26 15.35 5.84
C ALA A 57 0.75 14.81 6.86
N LEU A 58 1.00 15.54 7.95
CA LEU A 58 1.87 15.10 9.05
C LEU A 58 1.25 13.94 9.83
N GLN A 59 -0.07 13.94 10.03
CA GLN A 59 -0.78 12.80 10.60
C GLN A 59 -0.64 11.55 9.72
N SER A 60 -0.79 11.70 8.39
CA SER A 60 -0.57 10.63 7.43
C SER A 60 0.88 10.12 7.50
N ALA A 61 1.86 11.03 7.45
CA ALA A 61 3.27 10.69 7.59
C ALA A 61 3.55 9.89 8.88
N GLY A 62 3.05 10.37 10.03
CA GLY A 62 3.16 9.67 11.32
C GLY A 62 2.58 8.25 11.26
N THR A 63 1.40 8.09 10.66
CA THR A 63 0.76 6.78 10.48
C THR A 63 1.67 5.80 9.76
N PHE A 64 2.28 6.22 8.65
CA PHE A 64 3.14 5.34 7.85
C PHE A 64 4.55 5.15 8.44
N VAL A 65 5.04 6.08 9.27
CA VAL A 65 6.19 5.79 10.15
C VAL A 65 5.84 4.65 11.13
N GLY A 66 4.64 4.68 11.70
CA GLY A 66 4.13 3.60 12.57
C GLY A 66 4.04 2.25 11.84
N PHE A 67 3.54 2.22 10.61
CA PHE A 67 3.54 1.02 9.76
C PHE A 67 4.96 0.48 9.56
N GLY A 68 5.90 1.36 9.18
CA GLY A 68 7.30 0.99 9.01
C GLY A 68 7.92 0.41 10.28
N ALA A 69 7.64 1.02 11.43
CA ALA A 69 8.11 0.53 12.73
C ALA A 69 7.57 -0.88 13.05
N VAL A 70 6.29 -1.15 12.76
CA VAL A 70 5.70 -2.48 12.95
C VAL A 70 6.33 -3.51 12.02
N GLY A 71 6.51 -3.19 10.74
CA GLY A 71 7.12 -4.11 9.77
C GLY A 71 8.57 -4.46 10.14
N LEU A 72 9.38 -3.46 10.44
CA LEU A 72 10.77 -3.67 10.86
C LEU A 72 10.84 -4.39 12.22
N GLY A 73 9.95 -4.03 13.16
CA GLY A 73 9.85 -4.68 14.46
C GLY A 73 9.45 -6.15 14.37
N TYR A 74 8.54 -6.51 13.45
CA TYR A 74 8.17 -7.90 13.18
C TYR A 74 9.37 -8.72 12.70
N LEU A 75 10.11 -8.21 11.71
CA LEU A 75 11.30 -8.88 11.18
C LEU A 75 12.40 -9.03 12.23
N ALA A 76 12.65 -7.97 13.01
CA ALA A 76 13.64 -7.99 14.09
C ALA A 76 13.25 -8.96 15.23
N ALA A 77 11.97 -8.99 15.62
CA ALA A 77 11.49 -9.88 16.68
C ALA A 77 11.50 -11.36 16.28
N ARG A 78 11.38 -11.65 14.98
CA ARG A 78 11.44 -13.00 14.41
C ARG A 78 12.85 -13.41 13.97
N ASP A 79 13.78 -12.46 13.92
CA ASP A 79 15.10 -12.59 13.28
C ASP A 79 15.03 -13.20 11.87
N ASP A 80 14.03 -12.75 11.08
CA ASP A 80 13.68 -13.36 9.79
C ASP A 80 13.70 -12.32 8.66
N TRP A 81 14.87 -11.75 8.44
CA TRP A 81 15.09 -10.76 7.39
C TRP A 81 15.02 -11.34 5.97
N GLU A 82 15.19 -12.65 5.82
CA GLU A 82 15.02 -13.37 4.55
C GLU A 82 13.57 -13.44 4.07
N LEU A 83 12.62 -13.06 4.93
CA LEU A 83 11.21 -12.93 4.55
C LEU A 83 11.01 -11.85 3.48
N ILE A 84 11.83 -10.80 3.51
CA ILE A 84 11.81 -9.72 2.54
C ILE A 84 12.96 -9.87 1.55
N ARG A 85 12.68 -9.66 0.27
CA ARG A 85 13.71 -9.57 -0.77
C ARG A 85 14.01 -8.11 -1.04
N LEU A 86 15.06 -7.59 -0.43
CA LEU A 86 15.52 -6.22 -0.61
C LEU A 86 16.94 -6.25 -1.17
N GLU A 87 17.08 -5.85 -2.42
CA GLU A 87 18.37 -5.80 -3.12
C GLU A 87 18.65 -4.37 -3.59
N SER A 88 19.93 -4.04 -3.78
CA SER A 88 20.32 -2.75 -4.37
C SER A 88 19.75 -2.62 -5.79
N PRO A 89 19.07 -1.51 -6.14
CA PRO A 89 18.44 -1.36 -7.45
C PRO A 89 19.42 -1.53 -8.60
N SER A 90 19.02 -2.34 -9.58
CA SER A 90 19.75 -2.61 -10.81
C SER A 90 19.13 -1.85 -12.00
N LYS A 91 19.81 -1.83 -13.15
CA LYS A 91 19.22 -1.26 -14.38
C LYS A 91 17.96 -2.02 -14.83
N ARG A 92 17.86 -3.32 -14.51
CA ARG A 92 16.67 -4.13 -14.80
C ARG A 92 15.47 -3.67 -13.97
N ASP A 93 15.72 -3.16 -12.77
CA ASP A 93 14.66 -2.65 -11.90
C ASP A 93 14.01 -1.40 -12.48
N LEU A 94 14.73 -0.59 -13.27
CA LEU A 94 14.13 0.53 -14.01
C LEU A 94 13.07 0.05 -15.02
N LEU A 95 13.30 -1.09 -15.68
CA LEU A 95 12.31 -1.68 -16.59
C LEU A 95 11.09 -2.21 -15.82
N TRP A 96 11.30 -2.79 -14.64
CA TRP A 96 10.20 -3.21 -13.78
C TRP A 96 9.41 -2.03 -13.23
N ILE A 97 10.08 -0.92 -12.88
CA ILE A 97 9.42 0.30 -12.42
C ILE A 97 8.55 0.87 -13.56
N ALA A 98 9.12 1.06 -14.75
CA ALA A 98 8.39 1.57 -15.90
C ALA A 98 7.23 0.66 -16.32
N GLY A 99 7.48 -0.65 -16.45
CA GLY A 99 6.44 -1.63 -16.79
C GLY A 99 5.37 -1.76 -15.72
N GLY A 100 5.76 -1.67 -14.44
CA GLY A 100 4.84 -1.70 -13.30
C GLY A 100 3.91 -0.48 -13.28
N LEU A 101 4.43 0.71 -13.55
CA LEU A 101 3.62 1.92 -13.70
C LEU A 101 2.64 1.81 -14.87
N VAL A 102 3.10 1.33 -16.03
CA VAL A 102 2.21 1.07 -17.19
C VAL A 102 1.13 0.06 -16.83
N ALA A 103 1.46 -1.00 -16.10
CA ALA A 103 0.48 -2.01 -15.67
C ALA A 103 -0.55 -1.42 -14.69
N LEU A 104 -0.11 -0.67 -13.67
CA LEU A 104 -1.03 -0.05 -12.70
C LEU A 104 -1.93 1.00 -13.36
N PHE A 105 -1.39 1.89 -14.19
CA PHE A 105 -2.22 2.86 -14.91
C PHE A 105 -3.12 2.19 -15.94
N GLY A 106 -2.66 1.15 -16.62
CA GLY A 106 -3.48 0.37 -17.55
C GLY A 106 -4.68 -0.27 -16.86
N VAL A 107 -4.46 -0.89 -15.69
CA VAL A 107 -5.53 -1.43 -14.85
C VAL A 107 -6.42 -0.30 -14.36
N TYR A 108 -5.86 0.78 -13.82
CA TYR A 108 -6.60 1.94 -13.32
C TYR A 108 -7.54 2.53 -14.37
N LEU A 109 -6.99 2.94 -15.51
CA LEU A 109 -7.73 3.57 -16.59
C LEU A 109 -8.70 2.58 -17.25
N GLY A 110 -8.30 1.33 -17.44
CA GLY A 110 -9.17 0.29 -18.00
C GLY A 110 -10.35 -0.05 -17.09
N GLY A 111 -10.11 -0.15 -15.78
CA GLY A 111 -11.16 -0.35 -14.77
C GLY A 111 -12.10 0.85 -14.72
N SER A 112 -11.58 2.08 -14.73
CA SER A 112 -12.38 3.31 -14.79
C SER A 112 -13.24 3.39 -16.06
N ALA A 113 -12.67 3.05 -17.23
CA ALA A 113 -13.42 3.00 -18.48
C ALA A 113 -14.53 1.93 -18.47
N LEU A 114 -14.23 0.75 -17.90
CA LEU A 114 -15.22 -0.32 -17.75
C LEU A 114 -16.36 0.08 -16.82
N MET A 115 -16.06 0.69 -15.68
CA MET A 115 -17.07 1.21 -14.75
C MET A 115 -17.96 2.24 -15.45
N SER A 116 -17.36 3.17 -16.20
CA SER A 116 -18.10 4.16 -16.99
C SER A 116 -19.00 3.52 -18.05
N ALA A 117 -18.50 2.50 -18.77
CA ALA A 117 -19.28 1.80 -19.80
C ALA A 117 -20.47 1.02 -19.23
N LEU A 118 -20.35 0.54 -17.99
CA LEU A 118 -21.38 -0.20 -17.27
C LEU A 118 -22.29 0.69 -16.40
N ASN A 119 -22.07 2.01 -16.38
CA ASN A 119 -22.73 2.96 -15.48
C ASN A 119 -22.60 2.58 -14.00
N VAL A 120 -21.46 1.99 -13.62
CA VAL A 120 -21.13 1.65 -12.24
C VAL A 120 -20.36 2.82 -11.62
N GLN A 121 -20.82 3.29 -10.46
CA GLN A 121 -20.14 4.34 -9.72
C GLN A 121 -19.14 3.76 -8.72
N SER A 122 -17.97 4.39 -8.62
CA SER A 122 -17.00 4.13 -7.55
C SER A 122 -17.47 4.75 -6.23
N GLY A 123 -16.87 4.32 -5.12
CA GLY A 123 -17.05 4.97 -3.83
C GLY A 123 -16.34 6.31 -3.76
N ASP A 124 -16.82 7.19 -2.88
CA ASP A 124 -16.21 8.49 -2.66
C ASP A 124 -14.92 8.34 -1.85
N SER A 125 -13.80 8.81 -2.38
CA SER A 125 -12.51 8.75 -1.68
C SER A 125 -12.42 9.82 -0.59
N VAL A 126 -12.10 9.40 0.64
CA VAL A 126 -11.90 10.32 1.78
C VAL A 126 -10.75 11.29 1.50
N ILE A 127 -9.64 10.80 0.94
CA ILE A 127 -8.48 11.63 0.58
C ILE A 127 -8.87 12.64 -0.52
N ALA A 128 -9.67 12.23 -1.51
CA ALA A 128 -10.11 13.13 -2.57
C ALA A 128 -11.04 14.23 -2.02
N GLN A 129 -11.90 13.91 -1.05
CA GLN A 129 -12.75 14.90 -0.38
C GLN A 129 -11.92 15.91 0.42
N GLN A 130 -10.93 15.45 1.19
CA GLN A 130 -10.00 16.32 1.92
C GLN A 130 -9.23 17.25 0.98
N GLY A 131 -8.64 16.71 -0.08
CA GLY A 131 -7.89 17.50 -1.05
C GLY A 131 -8.77 18.43 -1.89
N ALA A 132 -10.05 18.11 -2.11
CA ALA A 132 -11.00 19.02 -2.74
C ALA A 132 -11.29 20.26 -1.87
N GLN A 133 -11.28 20.10 -0.54
CA GLN A 133 -11.42 21.21 0.39
C GLN A 133 -10.11 22.02 0.50
N ASN A 134 -8.96 21.34 0.42
CA ASN A 134 -7.67 21.98 0.49
C ASN A 134 -6.64 21.35 -0.48
N PRO A 135 -6.47 21.88 -1.70
CA PRO A 135 -5.69 21.22 -2.75
C PRO A 135 -4.23 21.00 -2.39
N MET A 136 -3.62 21.88 -1.58
CA MET A 136 -2.22 21.75 -1.14
C MET A 136 -1.95 20.43 -0.42
N TYR A 137 -2.98 19.82 0.18
CA TYR A 137 -2.89 18.49 0.79
C TYR A 137 -2.38 17.43 -0.20
N PHE A 138 -2.82 17.48 -1.46
CA PHE A 138 -2.37 16.55 -2.49
C PHE A 138 -0.85 16.66 -2.74
N LEU A 139 -0.30 17.87 -2.77
CA LEU A 139 1.15 18.07 -2.98
C LEU A 139 1.98 17.54 -1.81
N TYR A 140 1.49 17.70 -0.58
CA TYR A 140 2.13 17.09 0.58
C TYR A 140 2.05 15.57 0.52
N LEU A 141 0.88 15.02 0.18
CA LEU A 141 0.72 13.58 0.01
C LEU A 141 1.57 12.99 -1.11
N THR A 142 1.88 13.74 -2.17
CA THR A 142 2.85 13.31 -3.20
C THR A 142 4.21 12.96 -2.60
N VAL A 143 4.71 13.75 -1.65
CA VAL A 143 5.99 13.47 -0.97
C VAL A 143 5.81 12.32 0.03
N VAL A 144 4.77 12.39 0.86
CA VAL A 144 4.49 11.37 1.88
C VAL A 144 4.30 10.00 1.24
N THR A 145 3.67 9.89 0.08
CA THR A 145 3.39 8.60 -0.55
C THR A 145 4.62 7.94 -1.15
N ILE A 146 5.53 8.72 -1.71
CA ILE A 146 6.79 8.22 -2.26
C ILE A 146 7.72 7.74 -1.14
N VAL A 147 7.80 8.52 -0.06
CA VAL A 147 8.79 8.31 1.00
C VAL A 147 8.29 7.33 2.07
N LEU A 148 7.00 7.35 2.38
CA LEU A 148 6.44 6.64 3.53
C LEU A 148 5.36 5.64 3.13
N VAL A 149 4.27 6.05 2.45
CA VAL A 149 3.14 5.15 2.15
C VAL A 149 3.60 3.94 1.36
N GLY A 150 4.20 4.15 0.18
CA GLY A 150 4.65 3.07 -0.68
C GLY A 150 5.61 2.12 0.04
N PRO A 151 6.73 2.62 0.61
CA PRO A 151 7.66 1.77 1.35
C PRO A 151 7.05 1.03 2.55
N ALA A 152 6.26 1.71 3.39
CA ALA A 152 5.73 1.13 4.61
C ALA A 152 4.62 0.10 4.34
N GLU A 153 3.70 0.40 3.41
CA GLU A 153 2.68 -0.56 3.03
C GLU A 153 3.29 -1.78 2.32
N GLU A 154 4.20 -1.58 1.37
CA GLU A 154 4.83 -2.71 0.70
C GLU A 154 5.64 -3.58 1.68
N LEU A 155 6.32 -2.98 2.68
CA LEU A 155 6.97 -3.75 3.75
C LEU A 155 5.99 -4.67 4.49
N ILE A 156 4.81 -4.17 4.86
CA ILE A 156 3.81 -4.99 5.55
C ILE A 156 3.19 -6.02 4.60
N PHE A 157 2.65 -5.59 3.46
CA PHE A 157 1.80 -6.44 2.63
C PHE A 157 2.59 -7.34 1.69
N ARG A 158 3.71 -6.87 1.12
CA ARG A 158 4.55 -7.64 0.17
C ARG A 158 5.74 -8.28 0.88
N GLY A 159 6.32 -7.60 1.85
CA GLY A 159 7.33 -8.16 2.71
C GLY A 159 6.74 -9.24 3.62
N VAL A 160 5.96 -8.85 4.61
CA VAL A 160 5.49 -9.77 5.67
C VAL A 160 4.34 -10.66 5.21
N VAL A 161 3.18 -10.07 4.89
CA VAL A 161 1.95 -10.86 4.63
C VAL A 161 2.11 -11.78 3.43
N PHE A 162 2.53 -11.24 2.29
CA PHE A 162 2.81 -12.03 1.10
C PHE A 162 3.97 -13.02 1.34
N GLY A 163 5.05 -12.63 2.01
CA GLY A 163 6.20 -13.50 2.27
C GLY A 163 5.81 -14.77 3.04
N GLU A 164 5.05 -14.61 4.12
CA GLU A 164 4.53 -15.71 4.95
C GLU A 164 3.61 -16.63 4.14
N LEU A 165 2.62 -16.04 3.44
CA LEU A 165 1.69 -16.79 2.61
C LEU A 165 2.39 -17.52 1.46
N ARG A 166 3.43 -16.90 0.89
CA ARG A 166 4.22 -17.47 -0.19
C ARG A 166 5.02 -18.68 0.28
N ARG A 167 5.58 -18.66 1.49
CA ARG A 167 6.29 -19.81 2.07
C ARG A 167 5.35 -21.00 2.29
N LEU A 168 4.10 -20.74 2.69
CA LEU A 168 3.11 -21.79 2.94
C LEU A 168 2.49 -22.37 1.67
N TRP A 169 2.07 -21.51 0.74
CA TRP A 169 1.16 -21.88 -0.35
C TRP A 169 1.73 -21.61 -1.74
N GLY A 170 2.93 -21.05 -1.82
CA GLY A 170 3.53 -20.60 -3.07
C GLY A 170 2.96 -19.25 -3.56
N PRO A 171 3.39 -18.80 -4.74
CA PRO A 171 3.19 -17.42 -5.17
C PRO A 171 1.73 -17.08 -5.48
N LEU A 172 0.97 -17.97 -6.15
CA LEU A 172 -0.37 -17.62 -6.62
C LEU A 172 -1.37 -17.39 -5.46
N PRO A 173 -1.49 -18.29 -4.46
CA PRO A 173 -2.34 -18.01 -3.30
C PRO A 173 -1.86 -16.79 -2.51
N ALA A 174 -0.55 -16.58 -2.40
CA ALA A 174 0.02 -15.42 -1.73
C ALA A 174 -0.38 -14.10 -2.40
N ILE A 175 -0.36 -14.02 -3.75
CA ILE A 175 -0.84 -12.84 -4.50
C ILE A 175 -2.29 -12.53 -4.13
N VAL A 176 -3.17 -13.53 -4.22
CA VAL A 176 -4.61 -13.32 -3.97
C VAL A 176 -4.87 -12.94 -2.51
N LEU A 177 -4.34 -13.71 -1.57
CA LEU A 177 -4.64 -13.52 -0.14
C LEU A 177 -4.00 -12.24 0.42
N SER A 178 -2.76 -11.92 0.06
CA SER A 178 -2.15 -10.65 0.49
C SER A 178 -2.87 -9.43 -0.10
N SER A 179 -3.36 -9.53 -1.34
CA SER A 179 -4.15 -8.45 -1.97
C SER A 179 -5.52 -8.29 -1.33
N ALA A 180 -6.14 -9.37 -0.86
CA ALA A 180 -7.39 -9.31 -0.10
C ALA A 180 -7.19 -8.63 1.26
N VAL A 181 -6.09 -8.95 1.96
CA VAL A 181 -5.71 -8.29 3.22
C VAL A 181 -5.37 -6.81 2.99
N PHE A 182 -4.66 -6.49 1.91
CA PHE A 182 -4.38 -5.11 1.53
C PHE A 182 -5.67 -4.34 1.25
N ALA A 183 -6.60 -4.88 0.46
CA ALA A 183 -7.87 -4.23 0.18
C ALA A 183 -8.74 -4.08 1.43
N SER A 184 -8.74 -5.04 2.37
CA SER A 184 -9.61 -4.97 3.54
C SER A 184 -9.28 -3.80 4.48
N ILE A 185 -8.00 -3.43 4.62
CA ILE A 185 -7.62 -2.28 5.46
C ILE A 185 -8.04 -0.93 4.84
N HIS A 186 -8.37 -0.90 3.54
CA HIS A 186 -8.84 0.28 2.83
C HIS A 186 -10.36 0.50 2.96
N VAL A 187 -11.07 -0.31 3.75
CA VAL A 187 -12.53 -0.20 3.91
C VAL A 187 -12.98 1.20 4.38
N TRP A 188 -12.12 1.90 5.12
CA TRP A 188 -12.37 3.26 5.61
C TRP A 188 -11.93 4.36 4.65
N SER A 189 -11.25 4.01 3.55
CA SER A 189 -10.78 4.97 2.54
C SER A 189 -11.89 5.41 1.57
N PHE A 190 -13.00 4.67 1.52
CA PHE A 190 -14.11 4.91 0.62
C PHE A 190 -15.45 4.93 1.35
N THR A 191 -16.31 5.87 0.97
CA THR A 191 -17.69 5.98 1.44
C THR A 191 -18.68 5.81 0.29
N GLY A 192 -19.97 5.74 0.61
CA GLY A 192 -21.05 5.66 -0.38
C GLY A 192 -21.27 4.25 -0.96
N ALA A 193 -22.29 4.13 -1.81
CA ALA A 193 -22.76 2.83 -2.33
C ALA A 193 -21.72 2.12 -3.23
N GLY A 194 -20.80 2.88 -3.84
CA GLY A 194 -19.72 2.35 -4.68
C GLY A 194 -18.48 1.88 -3.91
N ALA A 195 -18.45 1.93 -2.58
CA ALA A 195 -17.25 1.61 -1.79
C ALA A 195 -16.70 0.20 -2.08
N LEU A 196 -17.57 -0.81 -2.22
CA LEU A 196 -17.14 -2.18 -2.56
C LEU A 196 -16.50 -2.27 -3.96
N VAL A 197 -16.95 -1.44 -4.91
CA VAL A 197 -16.36 -1.38 -6.26
C VAL A 197 -14.94 -0.82 -6.16
N SER A 198 -14.74 0.26 -5.40
CA SER A 198 -13.41 0.82 -5.13
C SER A 198 -12.50 -0.18 -4.41
N LEU A 199 -13.01 -0.95 -3.44
CA LEU A 199 -12.24 -2.00 -2.78
C LEU A 199 -11.87 -3.14 -3.73
N GLY A 200 -12.76 -3.51 -4.64
CA GLY A 200 -12.46 -4.44 -5.73
C GLY A 200 -11.32 -3.93 -6.61
N MET A 201 -11.30 -2.63 -6.89
CA MET A 201 -10.21 -1.98 -7.63
C MET A 201 -8.89 -2.04 -6.87
N VAL A 202 -8.90 -1.71 -5.57
CA VAL A 202 -7.72 -1.81 -4.69
C VAL A 202 -7.20 -3.24 -4.62
N PHE A 203 -8.09 -4.24 -4.57
CA PHE A 203 -7.71 -5.66 -4.62
C PHE A 203 -6.95 -6.00 -5.91
N VAL A 204 -7.45 -5.57 -7.07
CA VAL A 204 -6.79 -5.83 -8.37
C VAL A 204 -5.44 -5.12 -8.45
N LEU A 205 -5.37 -3.84 -8.08
CA LEU A 205 -4.11 -3.08 -8.06
C LEU A 205 -3.11 -3.70 -7.08
N GLY A 206 -3.57 -4.16 -5.92
CA GLY A 206 -2.78 -4.90 -4.96
C GLY A 206 -2.23 -6.21 -5.55
N GLY A 207 -3.03 -6.91 -6.36
CA GLY A 207 -2.60 -8.11 -7.09
C GLY A 207 -1.47 -7.80 -8.06
N VAL A 208 -1.55 -6.69 -8.78
CA VAL A 208 -0.49 -6.22 -9.69
C VAL A 208 0.79 -5.92 -8.92
N LEU A 209 0.72 -5.19 -7.79
CA LEU A 209 1.89 -4.91 -6.94
C LEU A 209 2.53 -6.20 -6.41
N ALA A 210 1.73 -7.16 -5.93
CA ALA A 210 2.23 -8.46 -5.47
C ALA A 210 2.90 -9.25 -6.60
N ALA A 211 2.33 -9.23 -7.81
CA ALA A 211 2.94 -9.84 -8.98
C ALA A 211 4.26 -9.15 -9.39
N ILE A 212 4.33 -7.82 -9.34
CA ILE A 212 5.56 -7.05 -9.60
C ILE A 212 6.63 -7.43 -8.58
N TYR A 213 6.31 -7.46 -7.29
CA TYR A 213 7.25 -7.88 -6.25
C TYR A 213 7.75 -9.32 -6.46
N GLU A 214 6.84 -10.24 -6.79
CA GLU A 214 7.21 -11.64 -7.04
C GLU A 214 8.12 -11.81 -8.24
N LYS A 215 7.92 -11.04 -9.31
CA LYS A 215 8.68 -11.17 -10.56
C LYS A 215 9.96 -10.35 -10.59
N SER A 216 9.96 -9.18 -9.95
CA SER A 216 11.15 -8.35 -9.79
C SER A 216 12.10 -8.94 -8.75
N GLY A 217 11.55 -9.60 -7.71
CA GLY A 217 12.34 -10.11 -6.61
C GLY A 217 12.89 -9.00 -5.71
N ASN A 218 12.40 -7.76 -5.82
CA ASN A 218 12.91 -6.63 -5.04
C ASN A 218 11.77 -5.76 -4.49
N LEU A 219 11.70 -5.65 -3.16
CA LEU A 219 10.68 -4.89 -2.45
C LEU A 219 10.74 -3.40 -2.77
N ALA A 220 11.95 -2.87 -3.01
CA ALA A 220 12.15 -1.47 -3.38
C ALA A 220 11.44 -1.13 -4.71
N VAL A 221 11.39 -2.08 -5.65
CA VAL A 221 10.69 -1.89 -6.93
C VAL A 221 9.20 -1.73 -6.71
N ALA A 222 8.59 -2.60 -5.90
CA ALA A 222 7.17 -2.50 -5.59
C ALA A 222 6.84 -1.19 -4.84
N ALA A 223 7.67 -0.82 -3.86
CA ALA A 223 7.52 0.42 -3.09
C ALA A 223 7.59 1.67 -3.97
N VAL A 224 8.56 1.73 -4.89
CA VAL A 224 8.71 2.86 -5.83
C VAL A 224 7.56 2.90 -6.82
N VAL A 225 7.16 1.76 -7.41
CA VAL A 225 6.02 1.71 -8.33
C VAL A 225 4.74 2.17 -7.64
N HIS A 226 4.48 1.69 -6.42
CA HIS A 226 3.31 2.06 -5.63
C HIS A 226 3.33 3.57 -5.30
N GLY A 227 4.42 4.06 -4.71
CA GLY A 227 4.55 5.47 -4.34
C GLY A 227 4.41 6.40 -5.56
N LEU A 228 5.04 6.07 -6.69
CA LEU A 228 4.92 6.87 -7.92
C LEU A 228 3.52 6.82 -8.53
N PHE A 229 2.84 5.67 -8.50
CA PHE A 229 1.46 5.54 -8.96
C PHE A 229 0.52 6.47 -8.17
N ASN A 230 0.63 6.47 -6.84
CA ASN A 230 -0.17 7.36 -5.99
C ASN A 230 0.22 8.84 -6.18
N ALA A 231 1.51 9.13 -6.27
CA ALA A 231 2.02 10.48 -6.46
C ALA A 231 1.45 11.15 -7.72
N VAL A 232 1.43 10.43 -8.85
CA VAL A 232 0.85 10.93 -10.09
C VAL A 232 -0.66 11.20 -9.94
N GLN A 233 -1.40 10.31 -9.26
CA GLN A 233 -2.82 10.55 -8.99
C GLN A 233 -3.02 11.83 -8.16
N PHE A 234 -2.25 12.06 -7.10
CA PHE A 234 -2.35 13.28 -6.30
C PHE A 234 -1.99 14.53 -7.10
N VAL A 235 -0.94 14.50 -7.94
CA VAL A 235 -0.59 15.63 -8.80
C VAL A 235 -1.71 15.95 -9.80
N VAL A 236 -2.32 14.92 -10.40
CA VAL A 236 -3.47 15.09 -11.31
C VAL A 236 -4.67 15.66 -10.56
N SER A 237 -5.00 15.14 -9.37
CA SER A 237 -6.09 15.66 -8.55
C SER A 237 -5.86 17.12 -8.16
N TYR A 238 -4.64 17.49 -7.77
CA TYR A 238 -4.28 18.89 -7.51
C TYR A 238 -4.54 19.77 -8.73
N ALA A 239 -4.06 19.35 -9.91
CA ALA A 239 -4.20 20.11 -11.14
C ALA A 239 -5.68 20.29 -11.53
N GLN A 240 -6.50 19.25 -11.39
CA GLN A 240 -7.93 19.30 -11.64
C GLN A 240 -8.65 20.23 -10.65
N THR A 241 -8.38 20.10 -9.35
CA THR A 241 -9.07 20.91 -8.32
C THR A 241 -8.70 22.40 -8.42
N THR A 242 -7.49 22.72 -8.87
CA THR A 242 -7.02 24.12 -9.05
C THR A 242 -7.31 24.71 -10.42
N GLY A 243 -7.90 23.93 -11.35
CA GLY A 243 -8.22 24.38 -12.71
C GLY A 243 -7.01 24.53 -13.64
N LEU A 244 -5.91 23.83 -13.35
CA LEU A 244 -4.73 23.78 -14.23
C LEU A 244 -4.94 22.85 -15.44
N VAL A 245 -5.84 21.87 -15.33
CA VAL A 245 -6.24 20.93 -16.39
C VAL A 245 -7.73 20.62 -16.32
#